data_AF-I2NRF2-F1
#
_entry.id   AF-I2NRF2-F1
#
_cell.length_a   1.000
_cell.length_b   1.000
_cell.length_c   1.000
_cell.angle_alpha   90.00
_cell.angle_beta   90.00
_cell.angle_gamma   90.00
#
_symmetry.space_group_name_H-M   'P 1'
#
loop_
_entity.id
_entity.type
_entity.pdbx_description
1 polymer ?
#
loop_
_entity_poly.entity_id
_entity_poly.type
_entity_poly.pdbx_seq_one_letter_code
_entity_poly.pdbx_strand_id
1 'polypeptide(L)'
;MNCLDLLAYIEKRPLMYLSEKNIKILESFITGYYLCEGLNDIPSQKDDIFREKFYYWLIEQFDFLQTTHTWRGLIEQIAKFENRDEFDCFFDYLRLFKENYGIISTELELT
;
A
#
# COMPACT_ATOMS: atom_id res chain seq x y z
N MET A 1 8.42 12.81 -6.37
CA MET A 1 8.38 11.45 -5.77
C MET A 1 7.00 11.29 -5.18
N ASN A 2 6.28 10.24 -5.54
CA ASN A 2 4.92 9.97 -5.05
C ASN A 2 4.93 9.00 -3.86
N CYS A 3 3.78 8.74 -3.25
CA CYS A 3 3.63 7.83 -2.11
C CYS A 3 4.07 6.41 -2.49
N LEU A 4 3.63 5.89 -3.64
CA LEU A 4 4.00 4.54 -4.08
C LEU A 4 5.52 4.35 -4.28
N ASP A 5 6.23 5.38 -4.75
CA ASP A 5 7.69 5.36 -4.82
C ASP A 5 8.31 5.30 -3.42
N LEU A 6 7.77 6.08 -2.47
CA LEU A 6 8.24 6.12 -1.09
C LEU A 6 8.00 4.79 -0.35
N LEU A 7 6.89 4.12 -0.64
CA LEU A 7 6.59 2.79 -0.10
C LEU A 7 7.66 1.75 -0.46
N ALA A 8 8.29 1.85 -1.63
CA ALA A 8 9.37 0.93 -2.01
C ALA A 8 10.62 1.08 -1.12
N TYR A 9 10.91 2.31 -0.66
CA TYR A 9 11.97 2.54 0.33
C TYR A 9 11.58 2.04 1.72
N ILE A 10 10.31 2.19 2.09
CA ILE A 10 9.77 1.72 3.38
C ILE A 10 9.80 0.20 3.44
N GLU A 11 9.45 -0.52 2.37
CA GLU A 11 9.54 -1.98 2.29
C GLU A 11 10.95 -2.48 2.62
N LYS A 12 11.98 -1.83 2.04
CA LYS A 12 13.39 -2.21 2.21
C LYS A 12 13.92 -1.93 3.62
N ARG A 13 13.50 -0.82 4.24
CA ARG A 13 14.03 -0.36 5.54
C ARG A 13 12.93 0.30 6.39
N PRO A 14 11.93 -0.44 6.88
CA PRO A 14 10.74 0.14 7.51
C PRO A 14 11.08 0.98 8.74
N LEU A 15 12.03 0.55 9.56
CA LEU A 15 12.44 1.25 10.78
C LEU A 15 13.18 2.57 10.55
N MET A 16 13.53 2.91 9.30
CA MET A 16 14.08 4.22 8.95
C MET A 16 12.99 5.30 8.81
N TYR A 17 11.74 4.87 8.55
CA TYR A 17 10.62 5.76 8.25
C TYR A 17 9.49 5.63 9.27
N LEU A 18 9.34 4.45 9.87
CA LEU A 18 8.30 4.10 10.83
C LEU A 18 8.95 3.74 12.17
N SER A 19 8.24 4.00 13.28
CA SER A 19 8.73 3.63 14.61
C SER A 19 8.79 2.13 14.85
N GLU A 20 7.95 1.35 14.15
CA GLU A 20 7.93 -0.10 14.17
C GLU A 20 7.31 -0.64 12.87
N LYS A 21 7.54 -1.93 12.60
CA LYS A 21 6.93 -2.65 11.48
C LYS A 21 5.49 -3.01 11.86
N ASN A 22 4.55 -2.12 11.55
CA ASN A 22 3.14 -2.25 11.93
C ASN A 22 2.23 -1.65 10.86
N ILE A 23 1.21 -2.41 10.41
CA ILE A 23 0.34 -2.00 9.31
C ILE A 23 -0.48 -0.74 9.62
N LYS A 24 -0.86 -0.53 10.89
CA LYS A 24 -1.63 0.65 11.32
C LYS A 24 -0.77 1.91 11.25
N ILE A 25 0.51 1.79 11.59
CA ILE A 25 1.47 2.90 11.48
C ILE A 25 1.73 3.20 10.01
N LEU A 26 1.83 2.20 9.15
CA LEU A 26 1.95 2.38 7.71
C LEU A 26 0.72 3.07 7.10
N GLU A 27 -0.50 2.64 7.45
CA GLU A 27 -1.75 3.29 7.01
C GLU A 27 -1.81 4.76 7.46
N SER A 28 -1.40 5.05 8.70
CA SER A 28 -1.33 6.42 9.22
C SER A 28 -0.33 7.27 8.44
N PHE A 29 0.84 6.70 8.11
CA PHE A 29 1.86 7.36 7.30
C PHE A 29 1.33 7.71 5.90
N ILE A 30 0.71 6.75 5.21
CA ILE A 30 0.11 6.94 3.88
C ILE A 30 -0.98 8.03 3.93
N THR A 31 -1.84 7.99 4.95
CA THR A 31 -2.89 8.98 5.15
C THR A 31 -2.32 10.39 5.35
N GLY A 32 -1.27 10.52 6.16
CA GLY A 32 -0.58 11.80 6.37
C GLY A 32 0.09 12.33 5.09
N TYR A 33 0.70 11.44 4.31
CA TYR A 33 1.29 11.79 3.01
C TYR A 33 0.24 12.37 2.07
N TYR A 34 -0.93 11.73 1.97
CA TYR A 34 -2.03 12.20 1.11
C TYR A 34 -2.65 13.51 1.57
N LEU A 35 -2.72 13.75 2.88
CA LEU A 35 -3.10 15.06 3.39
C LEU A 35 -2.11 16.14 2.91
N CYS A 36 -0.81 15.89 3.03
CA CYS A 36 0.21 16.81 2.54
C CYS A 36 0.15 17.00 1.01
N GLU A 37 -0.08 15.92 0.26
CA GLU A 37 -0.24 15.98 -1.20
C GLU A 37 -1.37 16.93 -1.61
N GLY A 38 -2.56 16.75 -1.02
CA GLY A 38 -3.73 17.58 -1.31
C GLY A 38 -3.58 19.03 -0.84
N LEU A 39 -2.94 19.27 0.31
CA LEU A 39 -2.70 20.63 0.82
C LEU A 39 -1.70 21.43 -0.03
N ASN A 40 -0.81 20.76 -0.76
CA ASN A 40 0.24 21.39 -1.56
C ASN A 40 -0.03 21.32 -3.07
N ASP A 41 -1.18 20.78 -3.50
CA ASP A 41 -1.59 20.66 -4.91
C ASP A 41 -0.51 19.97 -5.79
N ILE A 42 0.01 18.86 -5.29
CA ILE A 42 1.04 18.05 -5.96
C ILE A 42 0.49 16.67 -6.37
N PRO A 43 -0.52 16.61 -7.26
CA PRO A 43 -1.25 15.38 -7.56
C PRO A 43 -0.35 14.29 -8.15
N SER A 44 -0.67 13.05 -7.83
CA SER A 44 0.00 11.87 -8.36
C SER A 44 -1.01 10.88 -8.91
N GLN A 45 -1.04 10.74 -10.24
CA GLN A 45 -1.92 9.77 -10.90
C GLN A 45 -1.70 8.33 -10.40
N LYS A 46 -0.46 7.97 -10.07
CA LYS A 46 -0.14 6.64 -9.52
C LYS A 46 -0.78 6.43 -8.14
N ASP A 47 -0.72 7.45 -7.29
CA ASP A 47 -1.28 7.40 -5.95
C ASP A 47 -2.81 7.44 -5.99
N ASP A 48 -3.40 8.19 -6.91
CA ASP A 48 -4.85 8.21 -7.14
C ASP A 48 -5.37 6.84 -7.55
N ILE A 49 -4.68 6.14 -8.46
CA ILE A 49 -5.02 4.76 -8.83
C ILE A 49 -5.01 3.85 -7.59
N PHE A 50 -3.98 3.94 -6.74
CA PHE A 50 -3.92 3.15 -5.51
C PHE A 50 -5.07 3.50 -4.55
N ARG A 51 -5.29 4.78 -4.29
CA ARG A 51 -6.32 5.31 -3.39
C ARG A 51 -7.72 4.85 -3.79
N GLU A 52 -8.01 4.89 -5.09
CA GLU A 52 -9.33 4.56 -5.63
C GLU A 52 -9.54 3.06 -5.82
N LYS A 53 -8.51 2.31 -6.21
CA LYS A 53 -8.70 0.95 -6.75
C LYS A 53 -8.18 -0.17 -5.86
N PHE A 54 -7.22 0.08 -4.98
CA PHE A 54 -6.56 -1.00 -4.23
C PHE A 54 -7.52 -1.81 -3.37
N TYR A 55 -8.43 -1.13 -2.67
CA TYR A 55 -9.46 -1.78 -1.86
C TYR A 55 -10.37 -2.70 -2.71
N TYR A 56 -10.89 -2.20 -3.83
CA TYR A 56 -11.78 -2.98 -4.69
C TYR A 56 -11.05 -4.14 -5.35
N TRP A 57 -9.81 -3.91 -5.78
CA TRP A 57 -8.97 -4.96 -6.34
C TRP A 57 -8.75 -6.10 -5.34
N LEU A 58 -8.50 -5.79 -4.05
CA LEU A 58 -8.40 -6.83 -3.01
C LEU A 58 -9.70 -7.64 -2.87
N ILE A 59 -10.87 -6.99 -2.95
CA ILE A 59 -12.15 -7.71 -2.91
C ILE A 59 -12.30 -8.65 -4.11
N GLU A 60 -11.91 -8.20 -5.31
CA GLU A 60 -11.97 -9.03 -6.52
C GLU A 60 -11.06 -10.27 -6.42
N GLN A 61 -9.93 -10.17 -5.70
CA GLN A 61 -9.05 -11.32 -5.47
C GLN A 61 -9.56 -12.27 -4.36
N PHE A 62 -10.40 -11.77 -3.45
CA PHE A 62 -10.82 -12.47 -2.24
C PHE A 62 -12.33 -12.32 -1.98
N ASP A 63 -13.14 -12.87 -2.88
CA ASP A 63 -14.61 -12.81 -2.84
C ASP A 63 -15.24 -13.45 -1.59
N PHE A 64 -14.49 -14.30 -0.88
CA PHE A 64 -14.92 -14.99 0.34
C PHE A 64 -14.68 -14.20 1.63
N LEU A 65 -13.95 -13.08 1.60
CA LEU A 65 -13.65 -12.29 2.79
C LEU A 65 -14.82 -11.37 3.19
N GLN A 66 -14.93 -11.09 4.49
CA GLN A 66 -15.89 -10.11 4.95
C GLN A 66 -15.44 -8.71 4.54
N THR A 67 -16.30 -7.98 3.82
CA THR A 67 -16.01 -6.60 3.42
C THR A 67 -15.79 -5.72 4.64
N THR A 68 -14.62 -5.10 4.74
CA THR A 68 -14.30 -4.06 5.72
C THR A 68 -14.42 -2.68 5.09
N HIS A 69 -14.45 -1.60 5.87
CA HIS A 69 -14.48 -0.25 5.29
C HIS A 69 -13.10 0.29 4.86
N THR A 70 -12.02 -0.47 5.05
CA THR A 70 -10.66 -0.07 4.66
C THR A 70 -9.87 -1.23 4.05
N TRP A 71 -8.89 -0.92 3.20
CA TRP A 71 -7.95 -1.91 2.66
C TRP A 71 -7.10 -2.56 3.75
N ARG A 72 -6.75 -1.83 4.83
CA ARG A 72 -6.02 -2.41 5.98
C ARG A 72 -6.80 -3.57 6.59
N GLY A 73 -8.11 -3.42 6.78
CA GLY A 73 -8.96 -4.48 7.32
C GLY A 73 -9.02 -5.72 6.42
N LEU A 74 -8.92 -5.55 5.10
CA LEU A 74 -8.80 -6.67 4.17
C LEU A 74 -7.43 -7.34 4.29
N ILE A 75 -6.34 -6.57 4.32
CA ILE A 75 -4.98 -7.10 4.51
C ILE A 75 -4.86 -7.88 5.82
N GLU A 76 -5.40 -7.38 6.93
CA GLU A 76 -5.40 -8.09 8.22
C GLU A 76 -6.14 -9.44 8.12
N GLN A 77 -7.26 -9.50 7.38
CA GLN A 77 -7.98 -10.75 7.15
C GLN A 77 -7.20 -11.72 6.24
N ILE A 78 -6.62 -11.22 5.15
CA ILE A 78 -5.81 -12.01 4.20
C ILE A 78 -4.59 -12.58 4.92
N ALA A 79 -3.83 -11.74 5.62
CA ALA A 79 -2.65 -12.16 6.38
C ALA A 79 -2.99 -13.23 7.43
N LYS A 80 -4.12 -13.08 8.13
CA LYS A 80 -4.62 -14.09 9.08
C LYS A 80 -4.98 -15.41 8.38
N PHE A 81 -5.67 -15.35 7.24
CA PHE A 81 -6.04 -16.53 6.46
C PHE A 81 -4.82 -17.29 5.94
N GLU A 82 -3.81 -16.56 5.46
CA GLU A 82 -2.57 -17.11 4.92
C GLU A 82 -1.52 -17.44 6.00
N ASN A 83 -1.80 -17.11 7.27
CA ASN A 83 -0.89 -17.26 8.41
C ASN A 83 0.46 -16.52 8.19
N ARG A 84 0.39 -15.24 7.84
CA ARG A 84 1.54 -14.36 7.52
C ARG A 84 1.48 -13.05 8.32
N ASP A 85 2.59 -12.34 8.33
CA ASP A 85 2.68 -10.98 8.87
C ASP A 85 1.91 -10.00 7.98
N GLU A 86 1.05 -9.16 8.57
CA GLU A 86 0.21 -8.21 7.82
C GLU A 86 0.99 -7.13 7.06
N PHE A 87 2.18 -6.75 7.55
CA PHE A 87 2.99 -5.72 6.92
C PHE A 87 3.65 -6.28 5.66
N ASP A 88 4.22 -7.48 5.72
CA ASP A 88 4.75 -8.15 4.53
C ASP A 88 3.64 -8.49 3.53
N CYS A 89 2.49 -8.95 4.03
CA CYS A 89 1.30 -9.23 3.23
C CYS A 89 0.88 -8.00 2.41
N PHE A 90 0.85 -6.82 3.02
CA PHE A 90 0.56 -5.57 2.30
C PHE A 90 1.49 -5.34 1.12
N PHE A 91 2.81 -5.46 1.31
CA PHE A 91 3.78 -5.21 0.25
C PHE A 91 3.72 -6.24 -0.87
N ASP A 92 3.44 -7.51 -0.55
CA ASP A 92 3.17 -8.54 -1.57
C ASP A 92 1.97 -8.19 -2.44
N TYR A 93 0.84 -7.83 -1.82
CA TYR A 93 -0.37 -7.47 -2.56
C TYR A 93 -0.25 -6.13 -3.28
N LEU A 94 0.52 -5.18 -2.73
CA LEU A 94 0.84 -3.93 -3.41
C LEU A 94 1.63 -4.18 -4.70
N ARG A 95 2.56 -5.13 -4.69
CA ARG A 95 3.33 -5.53 -5.88
C ARG A 95 2.41 -6.08 -6.97
N LEU A 96 1.56 -7.05 -6.61
CA LEU A 96 0.59 -7.67 -7.53
C LEU A 96 -0.41 -6.64 -8.08
N PHE A 97 -0.88 -5.73 -7.23
CA PHE A 97 -1.73 -4.63 -7.66
C PHE A 97 -1.03 -3.74 -8.68
N LYS A 98 0.22 -3.34 -8.42
CA LYS A 98 1.00 -2.50 -9.35
C LYS A 98 1.19 -3.19 -10.70
N GLU A 99 1.46 -4.48 -10.71
CA GLU A 99 1.55 -5.29 -11.94
C GLU A 99 0.22 -5.28 -12.71
N ASN A 100 -0.91 -5.51 -12.03
CA ASN A 100 -2.24 -5.53 -12.64
C ASN A 100 -2.64 -4.18 -13.28
N TYR A 101 -2.23 -3.06 -12.68
CA TYR A 101 -2.56 -1.72 -13.18
C TYR A 101 -1.44 -1.06 -14.01
N GLY A 102 -0.37 -1.79 -14.33
CA GLY A 102 0.76 -1.26 -15.12
C GLY A 102 1.50 -0.10 -14.43
N ILE A 103 1.50 -0.06 -13.11
CA ILE A 103 2.18 0.98 -12.33
C ILE A 103 3.68 0.65 -12.26
N ILE A 104 4.45 1.28 -13.13
CA ILE A 104 5.92 1.09 -13.20
C ILE A 104 6.59 1.67 -11.96
N SER A 105 7.32 0.83 -11.23
CA SER A 105 8.26 1.25 -10.17
C SER A 105 9.45 1.94 -10.81
N THR A 106 9.82 3.12 -10.34
CA THR A 106 10.99 3.87 -10.83
C THR A 106 12.33 3.26 -10.39
N GLU A 107 12.34 2.02 -9.87
CA GLU A 107 13.48 1.36 -9.24
C GLU A 107 14.46 0.67 -10.22
N LEU A 108 14.27 0.80 -11.53
CA LEU A 108 15.13 0.16 -12.54
C LEU A 108 16.46 0.90 -12.83
N GLU A 109 16.81 1.97 -12.10
CA GLU A 109 18.04 2.74 -12.38
C GLU A 109 19.11 2.72 -11.27
N LEU A 110 19.00 1.88 -10.24
CA LEU A 110 20.01 1.84 -9.15
C LEU A 110 20.48 0.43 -8.77
N THR A 111 20.65 -0.46 -9.75
CA THR A 111 21.58 -1.60 -9.66
C THR A 111 22.92 -1.27 -10.27
#